data_AF-A0A669DIF6-F1
#
_entry.id   AF-A0A669DIF6-F1
#
_cell.length_a   1.000
_cell.length_b   1.000
_cell.length_c   1.000
_cell.angle_alpha   90.00
_cell.angle_beta   90.00
_cell.angle_gamma   90.00
#
_symmetry.space_group_name_H-M   'P 1'
#
loop_
_entity.id
_entity.type
_entity.pdbx_description
1 polymer ?
#
loop_
_entity_poly.entity_id
_entity_poly.type
_entity_poly.pdbx_seq_one_letter_code
_entity_poly.pdbx_strand_id
1 'polypeptide(L)'
;MFIAVLLIFFLSTLAVDYIDQGRLVLEFDLLFYAFGKLGTVTVAWAIMFSYTLIVPYYTLLFWGSLYHKVPSKLGLSLGTGLILSVIQTCILGVFPIYVVVHHQLPPASRFIVILEQIRFLMKTYSFLRETAPVIMKNAPKEGENPRFPTFSSYLYFLFCPTLIYRESYPRTQTNVPFSKRTMVLAIFHSILPGIMLLLLCFFAFLHCWLNLFGELLRFADRMFYKDWWNSTSFANYYRTWNIVVHDWLYYYGYRDFLWLSNRKFRTAAMLSVFIVSAVVHEYALAMGFGFFYPVMFLLFAVFGVAFNFTMNDKRQSPVCNIIMWVCLFIGQGVQVCLYCQEWYAQIYCPRTGVRTPTFDRDLCL
;
A
#
# COMPACT_ATOMS: atom_id res chain seq x y z
N MET A 1 -29.83 16.79 2.64
CA MET A 1 -29.38 16.21 1.35
C MET A 1 -28.67 14.89 1.56
N PHE A 2 -27.40 14.84 2.01
CA PHE A 2 -26.64 13.57 2.12
C PHE A 2 -27.20 12.52 3.10
N ILE A 3 -27.86 12.93 4.20
CA ILE A 3 -28.48 12.01 5.17
C ILE A 3 -29.51 11.07 4.51
N ALA A 4 -30.26 11.57 3.52
CA ALA A 4 -31.39 10.86 2.93
C ALA A 4 -30.99 9.57 2.18
N VAL A 5 -29.73 9.45 1.76
CA VAL A 5 -29.25 8.30 0.97
C VAL A 5 -28.67 7.19 1.84
N LEU A 6 -27.99 7.52 2.94
CA LEU A 6 -27.33 6.52 3.79
C LEU A 6 -28.31 5.77 4.72
N LEU A 7 -29.34 6.47 5.22
CA LEU A 7 -30.28 5.91 6.22
C LEU A 7 -31.04 4.67 5.72
N ILE A 8 -31.37 4.62 4.43
CA ILE A 8 -32.23 3.57 3.86
C ILE A 8 -31.53 2.20 3.86
N PHE A 9 -30.24 2.15 3.54
CA PHE A 9 -29.49 0.89 3.44
C PHE A 9 -29.31 0.20 4.79
N PHE A 10 -29.14 0.98 5.84
CA PHE A 10 -28.63 0.49 7.10
C PHE A 10 -29.75 0.00 8.05
N LEU A 11 -30.89 0.70 8.08
CA LEU A 11 -32.02 0.35 8.96
C LEU A 11 -32.58 -1.06 8.67
N SER A 12 -32.39 -1.56 7.45
CA SER A 12 -32.77 -2.91 7.04
C SER A 12 -32.02 -4.00 7.83
N THR A 13 -30.70 -3.87 7.96
CA THR A 13 -29.83 -4.96 8.44
C THR A 13 -30.02 -5.28 9.93
N LEU A 14 -30.28 -4.28 10.77
CA LEU A 14 -30.34 -4.46 12.22
C LEU A 14 -31.73 -4.73 12.79
N ALA A 15 -32.79 -4.45 12.03
CA ALA A 15 -34.13 -4.88 12.40
C ALA A 15 -34.21 -6.42 12.43
N VAL A 16 -33.52 -7.09 11.51
CA VAL A 16 -33.42 -8.55 11.42
C VAL A 16 -32.71 -9.13 12.65
N ASP A 17 -31.46 -8.70 12.88
CA ASP A 17 -30.55 -9.28 13.88
C ASP A 17 -31.08 -9.18 15.33
N TYR A 18 -31.74 -8.05 15.67
CA TYR A 18 -32.33 -7.84 16.99
C TYR A 18 -33.56 -8.71 17.25
N ILE A 19 -34.41 -8.92 16.24
CA ILE A 19 -35.63 -9.72 16.38
C ILE A 19 -35.28 -11.20 16.61
N ASP A 20 -34.27 -11.71 15.88
CA ASP A 20 -33.90 -13.12 15.93
C ASP A 20 -33.21 -13.52 17.25
N GLN A 21 -32.33 -12.68 17.80
CA GLN A 21 -31.57 -13.02 19.02
C GLN A 21 -32.10 -12.39 20.32
N GLY A 22 -33.00 -11.41 20.23
CA GLY A 22 -33.55 -10.69 21.39
C GLY A 22 -32.54 -9.85 22.18
N ARG A 23 -31.27 -9.81 21.74
CA ARG A 23 -30.15 -9.02 22.25
C ARG A 23 -29.19 -8.70 21.10
N LEU A 24 -28.49 -7.57 21.19
CA LEU A 24 -27.47 -7.17 20.22
C LEU A 24 -26.15 -7.91 20.51
N VAL A 25 -25.68 -8.72 19.56
CA VAL A 25 -24.46 -9.53 19.69
C VAL A 25 -23.46 -9.12 18.59
N LEU A 26 -22.34 -8.50 18.97
CA LEU A 26 -21.29 -8.06 18.05
C LEU A 26 -20.12 -9.05 18.04
N GLU A 27 -20.24 -10.14 17.28
CA GLU A 27 -19.23 -11.20 17.17
C GLU A 27 -18.02 -10.79 16.33
N PHE A 28 -16.92 -10.40 17.00
CA PHE A 28 -15.59 -10.28 16.38
C PHE A 28 -14.85 -11.60 16.24
N ASP A 29 -15.44 -12.70 16.70
CA ASP A 29 -14.91 -14.06 16.56
C ASP A 29 -14.61 -14.41 15.11
N LEU A 30 -15.38 -13.86 14.16
CA LEU A 30 -15.13 -13.96 12.72
C LEU A 30 -13.73 -13.47 12.30
N LEU A 31 -13.16 -12.47 12.98
CA LEU A 31 -11.86 -11.88 12.65
C LEU A 31 -10.69 -12.67 13.27
N PHE A 32 -10.81 -13.08 14.54
CA PHE A 32 -9.84 -13.98 15.18
C PHE A 32 -9.84 -15.37 14.54
N TYR A 33 -11.02 -15.85 14.15
CA TYR A 33 -11.17 -16.95 13.22
C TYR A 33 -10.39 -16.64 11.94
N ALA A 34 -10.71 -15.58 11.18
CA ALA A 34 -10.12 -15.29 9.87
C ALA A 34 -8.58 -15.20 9.84
N PHE A 35 -7.92 -14.75 10.89
CA PHE A 35 -6.45 -14.61 10.97
C PHE A 35 -5.73 -15.69 11.81
N GLY A 36 -6.39 -16.80 12.15
CA GLY A 36 -5.77 -17.86 12.96
C GLY A 36 -4.53 -18.53 12.33
N LYS A 37 -3.74 -19.23 13.16
CA LYS A 37 -2.58 -20.08 12.78
C LYS A 37 -1.42 -19.33 12.09
N LEU A 38 -1.16 -18.08 12.47
CA LEU A 38 -0.08 -17.25 11.90
C LEU A 38 1.33 -17.86 11.97
N GLY A 39 1.67 -18.65 12.99
CA GLY A 39 2.99 -19.31 13.07
C GLY A 39 3.27 -20.22 11.87
N THR A 40 2.25 -20.95 11.41
CA THR A 40 2.33 -21.78 10.20
C THR A 40 2.48 -20.93 8.93
N VAL A 41 1.77 -19.79 8.86
CA VAL A 41 1.87 -18.83 7.74
C VAL A 41 3.29 -18.28 7.61
N THR A 42 3.92 -17.86 8.72
CA THR A 42 5.28 -17.30 8.72
C THR A 42 6.33 -18.34 8.30
N VAL A 43 6.22 -19.58 8.78
CA VAL A 43 7.14 -20.67 8.37
C VAL A 43 6.98 -20.99 6.89
N ALA A 44 5.75 -21.09 6.38
CA ALA A 44 5.50 -21.31 4.96
C ALA A 44 6.02 -20.16 4.08
N TRP A 45 5.84 -18.92 4.53
CA TRP A 45 6.39 -17.74 3.86
C TRP A 45 7.92 -17.76 3.80
N ALA A 46 8.60 -18.09 4.91
CA ALA A 46 10.05 -18.13 4.97
C ALA A 46 10.63 -19.21 4.01
N ILE A 47 9.97 -20.36 3.91
CA ILE A 47 10.34 -21.43 2.97
C ILE A 47 10.16 -20.96 1.52
N MET A 48 9.03 -20.34 1.16
CA MET A 48 8.80 -19.78 -0.18
C MET A 48 9.83 -18.70 -0.53
N PHE A 49 10.11 -17.76 0.39
CA PHE A 49 11.05 -16.68 0.18
C PHE A 49 12.49 -17.19 -0.01
N SER A 50 12.93 -18.13 0.83
CA SER A 50 14.27 -18.71 0.77
C SER A 50 14.47 -19.48 -0.55
N TYR A 51 13.45 -20.21 -1.00
CA TYR A 51 13.44 -20.84 -2.31
C TYR A 51 13.61 -19.81 -3.45
N THR A 52 12.75 -18.78 -3.49
CA THR A 52 12.76 -17.76 -4.55
C THR A 52 14.06 -16.95 -4.56
N LEU A 53 14.68 -16.70 -3.42
CA LEU A 53 15.96 -15.97 -3.35
C LEU A 53 17.14 -16.77 -3.92
N ILE A 54 17.16 -18.09 -3.66
CA ILE A 54 18.34 -18.93 -3.90
C ILE A 54 18.22 -19.70 -5.21
N VAL A 55 17.18 -20.53 -5.36
CA VAL A 55 17.15 -21.57 -6.39
C VAL A 55 17.10 -20.98 -7.82
N PRO A 56 16.18 -20.05 -8.16
CA PRO A 56 16.14 -19.47 -9.51
C PRO A 56 17.44 -18.75 -9.91
N TYR A 57 18.09 -18.07 -8.96
CA TYR A 57 19.34 -17.35 -9.20
C TYR A 57 20.50 -18.31 -9.51
N TYR A 58 20.76 -19.28 -8.65
CA TYR A 58 21.86 -20.23 -8.86
C TYR A 58 21.60 -21.20 -10.03
N THR A 59 20.35 -21.61 -10.27
CA THR A 59 20.02 -22.44 -11.45
C THR A 59 20.29 -21.69 -12.75
N LEU A 60 19.99 -20.38 -12.82
CA LEU A 60 20.27 -19.57 -14.00
C LEU A 60 21.78 -19.36 -14.22
N LEU A 61 22.55 -19.07 -13.15
CA LEU A 61 24.02 -18.99 -13.22
C LEU A 61 24.64 -20.30 -13.72
N PHE A 62 24.22 -21.43 -13.15
CA PHE A 62 24.70 -22.75 -13.53
C PHE A 62 24.39 -23.06 -15.01
N TRP A 63 23.13 -22.91 -15.43
CA TRP A 63 22.71 -23.12 -16.82
C TRP A 63 23.49 -22.22 -17.79
N GLY A 64 23.62 -20.92 -17.50
CA GLY A 64 24.34 -19.99 -18.37
C GLY A 64 25.85 -20.25 -18.46
N SER A 65 26.46 -20.80 -17.41
CA SER A 65 27.88 -21.21 -17.43
C SER A 65 28.16 -22.42 -18.34
N LEU A 66 27.14 -23.24 -18.61
CA LEU A 66 27.20 -24.44 -19.44
C LEU A 66 26.62 -24.23 -20.85
N TYR A 67 25.72 -23.26 -21.04
CA TYR A 67 24.98 -23.04 -22.28
C TYR A 67 25.86 -22.89 -23.54
N HIS A 68 27.01 -22.21 -23.42
CA HIS A 68 27.96 -22.05 -24.53
C HIS A 68 29.02 -23.16 -24.61
N LYS A 69 29.13 -24.03 -23.59
CA LYS A 69 30.10 -25.14 -23.53
C LYS A 69 29.54 -26.47 -24.04
N VAL A 70 28.22 -26.66 -23.96
CA VAL A 70 27.54 -27.93 -24.30
C VAL A 70 26.99 -27.88 -25.73
N PRO A 71 27.24 -28.90 -26.59
CA PRO A 71 26.74 -28.91 -27.96
C PRO A 71 25.20 -29.02 -28.05
N SER A 72 24.59 -29.80 -27.15
CA SER A 72 23.12 -29.95 -27.07
C SER A 72 22.46 -28.81 -26.27
N LYS A 73 22.44 -27.61 -26.85
CA LYS A 73 21.84 -26.39 -26.26
C LYS A 73 20.35 -26.57 -25.91
N LEU A 74 19.61 -27.25 -26.79
CA LEU A 74 18.19 -27.53 -26.59
C LEU A 74 17.97 -28.51 -25.42
N GLY A 75 18.73 -29.63 -25.38
CA GLY A 75 18.62 -30.62 -24.32
C GLY A 75 18.97 -30.07 -22.94
N LEU A 76 20.05 -29.28 -22.84
CA LEU A 76 20.44 -28.61 -21.60
C LEU A 76 19.35 -27.65 -21.09
N SER A 77 18.78 -26.84 -21.99
CA SER A 77 17.79 -25.80 -21.63
C SER A 77 16.42 -26.38 -21.30
N LEU A 78 15.99 -27.42 -22.02
CA LEU A 78 14.79 -28.17 -21.66
C LEU A 78 14.99 -28.92 -20.33
N GLY A 79 16.14 -29.55 -20.12
CA GLY A 79 16.46 -30.25 -18.88
C GLY A 79 16.44 -29.34 -17.65
N THR A 80 17.19 -28.24 -17.66
CA THR A 80 17.21 -27.30 -16.52
C THR A 80 15.87 -26.59 -16.35
N GLY A 81 15.18 -26.25 -17.43
CA GLY A 81 13.85 -25.65 -17.41
C GLY A 81 12.78 -26.57 -16.81
N LEU A 82 12.78 -27.86 -17.18
CA LEU A 82 11.88 -28.87 -16.62
C LEU A 82 12.17 -29.11 -15.13
N ILE A 83 13.44 -29.28 -14.75
CA ILE A 83 13.83 -29.45 -13.34
C ILE A 83 13.38 -28.26 -12.50
N LEU A 84 13.65 -27.03 -12.96
CA LEU A 84 13.23 -25.81 -12.26
C LEU A 84 11.71 -25.67 -12.22
N SER A 85 11.01 -26.04 -13.28
CA SER A 85 9.53 -26.05 -13.33
C SER A 85 8.93 -27.04 -12.35
N VAL A 86 9.48 -28.26 -12.24
CA VAL A 86 9.04 -29.27 -11.25
C VAL A 86 9.27 -28.75 -9.84
N ILE A 87 10.48 -28.27 -9.51
CA ILE A 87 10.79 -27.77 -8.16
C ILE A 87 9.93 -26.54 -7.82
N GLN A 88 9.73 -25.61 -8.77
CA GLN A 88 8.85 -24.45 -8.59
C GLN A 88 7.39 -24.87 -8.40
N THR A 89 6.91 -25.87 -9.13
CA THR A 89 5.56 -26.43 -8.95
C THR A 89 5.43 -27.09 -7.58
N CYS A 90 6.46 -27.79 -7.08
CA CYS A 90 6.44 -28.35 -5.73
C CYS A 90 6.44 -27.26 -4.64
N ILE A 91 7.34 -26.27 -4.70
CA ILE A 91 7.59 -25.34 -3.59
C ILE A 91 6.73 -24.06 -3.63
N LEU A 92 6.42 -23.55 -4.82
CA LEU A 92 5.53 -22.39 -5.01
C LEU A 92 4.16 -22.75 -5.59
N GLY A 93 3.92 -24.00 -6.00
CA GLY A 93 2.60 -24.47 -6.43
C GLY A 93 1.90 -25.26 -5.34
N VAL A 94 2.41 -26.48 -5.08
CA VAL A 94 1.79 -27.49 -4.21
C VAL A 94 2.00 -27.18 -2.74
N PHE A 95 3.21 -26.82 -2.29
CA PHE A 95 3.50 -26.59 -0.87
C PHE A 95 2.62 -25.51 -0.21
N PRO A 96 2.37 -24.33 -0.80
CA PRO A 96 1.53 -23.31 -0.15
C PRO A 96 0.06 -23.73 -0.08
N ILE A 97 -0.43 -24.43 -1.12
CA ILE A 97 -1.77 -25.03 -1.16
C ILE A 97 -1.88 -26.15 -0.10
N TYR A 98 -0.87 -27.02 -0.01
CA TYR A 98 -0.77 -28.06 1.01
C TYR A 98 -0.80 -27.45 2.42
N VAL A 99 -0.04 -26.37 2.68
CA VAL A 99 -0.09 -25.69 3.97
C VAL A 99 -1.49 -25.14 4.26
N VAL A 100 -2.12 -24.47 3.29
CA VAL A 100 -3.48 -23.92 3.41
C VAL A 100 -4.51 -25.00 3.72
N VAL A 101 -4.46 -26.14 3.02
CA VAL A 101 -5.43 -27.24 3.12
C VAL A 101 -5.15 -28.13 4.33
N HIS A 102 -3.93 -28.63 4.50
CA HIS A 102 -3.56 -29.57 5.56
C HIS A 102 -3.62 -28.92 6.94
N HIS A 103 -3.09 -27.71 7.11
CA HIS A 103 -3.21 -27.00 8.39
C HIS A 103 -4.56 -26.33 8.59
N GLN A 104 -5.50 -26.42 7.61
CA GLN A 104 -6.81 -25.77 7.65
C GLN A 104 -6.68 -24.32 8.13
N LEU A 105 -5.92 -23.52 7.37
CA LEU A 105 -5.75 -22.10 7.67
C LEU A 105 -7.09 -21.38 7.53
N PRO A 106 -7.37 -20.31 8.30
CA PRO A 106 -8.61 -19.56 8.14
C PRO A 106 -8.54 -18.50 7.02
N PRO A 107 -9.67 -17.92 6.59
CA PRO A 107 -9.78 -17.14 5.34
C PRO A 107 -8.69 -16.10 5.07
N ALA A 108 -8.40 -15.18 6.00
CA ALA A 108 -7.41 -14.12 5.77
C ALA A 108 -5.97 -14.67 5.81
N SER A 109 -5.68 -15.65 6.69
CA SER A 109 -4.42 -16.39 6.66
C SER A 109 -4.19 -17.14 5.34
N ARG A 110 -5.25 -17.65 4.69
CA ARG A 110 -5.16 -18.20 3.33
C ARG A 110 -4.78 -17.13 2.32
N PHE A 111 -5.45 -15.97 2.34
CA PHE A 111 -5.14 -14.87 1.43
C PHE A 111 -3.68 -14.43 1.51
N ILE A 112 -3.10 -14.31 2.71
CA ILE A 112 -1.68 -13.95 2.88
C ILE A 112 -0.76 -14.96 2.17
N VAL A 113 -0.94 -16.27 2.41
CA VAL A 113 -0.10 -17.31 1.80
C VAL A 113 -0.25 -17.33 0.28
N ILE A 114 -1.48 -17.27 -0.24
CA ILE A 114 -1.77 -17.35 -1.69
C ILE A 114 -1.32 -16.09 -2.43
N LEU A 115 -1.47 -14.88 -1.87
CA LEU A 115 -1.02 -13.65 -2.51
C LEU A 115 0.52 -13.58 -2.57
N GLU A 116 1.21 -13.97 -1.50
CA GLU A 116 2.67 -14.03 -1.49
C GLU A 116 3.21 -15.12 -2.43
N GLN A 117 2.54 -16.28 -2.49
CA GLN A 117 2.78 -17.34 -3.48
C GLN A 117 2.73 -16.78 -4.91
N ILE A 118 1.63 -16.11 -5.28
CA ILE A 118 1.44 -15.54 -6.63
C ILE A 118 2.55 -14.51 -6.92
N ARG A 119 2.85 -13.63 -5.96
CA ARG A 119 3.93 -12.63 -6.10
C ARG A 119 5.29 -13.28 -6.37
N PHE A 120 5.65 -14.33 -5.63
CA PHE A 120 6.91 -15.03 -5.82
C PHE A 120 6.96 -15.81 -7.13
N LEU A 121 5.86 -16.43 -7.56
CA LEU A 121 5.76 -17.12 -8.85
C LEU A 121 5.97 -16.15 -10.02
N MET A 122 5.27 -15.02 -10.02
CA MET A 122 5.36 -13.99 -11.08
C MET A 122 6.76 -13.38 -11.16
N LYS A 123 7.39 -13.06 -10.02
CA LYS A 123 8.76 -12.53 -9.99
C LYS A 123 9.79 -13.56 -10.44
N THR A 124 9.67 -14.82 -10.01
CA THR A 124 10.55 -15.91 -10.44
C THR A 124 10.48 -16.10 -11.96
N TYR A 125 9.27 -16.18 -12.51
CA TYR A 125 9.05 -16.31 -13.95
C TYR A 125 9.66 -15.14 -14.74
N SER A 126 9.42 -13.88 -14.31
CA SER A 126 9.97 -12.73 -15.04
C SER A 126 11.49 -12.65 -15.00
N PHE A 127 12.14 -12.95 -13.86
CA PHE A 127 13.60 -12.99 -13.80
C PHE A 127 14.18 -13.97 -14.81
N LEU A 128 13.67 -15.20 -14.83
CA LEU A 128 14.10 -16.23 -15.77
C LEU A 128 13.84 -15.82 -17.23
N ARG A 129 12.64 -15.31 -17.52
CA ARG A 129 12.21 -14.91 -18.88
C ARG A 129 13.04 -13.75 -19.45
N GLU A 130 13.34 -12.74 -18.64
CA GLU A 130 14.07 -11.56 -19.12
C GLU A 130 15.59 -11.81 -19.20
N THR A 131 16.17 -12.65 -18.32
CA THR A 131 17.61 -12.91 -18.32
C THR A 131 18.05 -14.05 -19.24
N ALA A 132 17.26 -15.12 -19.40
CA ALA A 132 17.62 -16.24 -20.28
C ALA A 132 18.01 -15.82 -21.73
N PRO A 133 17.22 -14.99 -22.46
CA PRO A 133 17.59 -14.59 -23.82
C PRO A 133 18.82 -13.69 -23.90
N VAL A 134 19.18 -12.98 -22.82
CA VAL A 134 20.41 -12.18 -22.73
C VAL A 134 21.63 -13.10 -22.71
N ILE A 135 21.60 -14.14 -21.87
CA ILE A 135 22.66 -15.17 -21.77
C ILE A 135 22.80 -15.95 -23.09
N MET A 136 21.68 -16.27 -23.75
CA MET A 136 21.70 -17.01 -25.03
C MET A 136 22.35 -16.23 -26.18
N LYS A 137 22.16 -14.90 -26.22
CA LYS A 137 22.67 -14.02 -27.28
C LYS A 137 24.11 -13.57 -27.03
N ASN A 138 24.49 -13.36 -25.78
CA ASN A 138 25.84 -12.93 -25.41
C ASN A 138 26.77 -14.15 -25.28
N ALA A 139 27.32 -14.60 -26.42
CA ALA A 139 28.42 -15.55 -26.41
C ALA A 139 29.69 -14.86 -25.84
N PRO A 140 30.40 -15.47 -24.88
CA PRO A 140 31.65 -14.91 -24.37
C PRO A 140 32.71 -14.90 -25.47
N LYS A 141 33.48 -13.81 -25.56
CA LYS A 141 34.69 -13.75 -26.40
C LYS A 141 35.81 -14.55 -25.74
N GLU A 142 36.82 -14.93 -26.51
CA GLU A 142 38.00 -15.64 -25.98
C GLU A 142 38.65 -14.82 -24.85
N GLY A 143 38.65 -15.39 -23.63
CA GLY A 143 39.17 -14.76 -22.41
C GLY A 143 38.17 -13.97 -21.56
N GLU A 144 36.95 -13.69 -22.02
CA GLU A 144 35.93 -12.95 -21.25
C GLU A 144 34.98 -13.89 -20.48
N ASN A 145 34.70 -13.57 -19.21
CA ASN A 145 33.67 -14.27 -18.43
C ASN A 145 32.26 -13.88 -18.92
N PRO A 146 31.31 -14.84 -19.03
CA PRO A 146 29.93 -14.52 -19.40
C PRO A 146 29.29 -13.56 -18.39
N ARG A 147 28.64 -12.52 -18.92
CA ARG A 147 28.01 -11.46 -18.12
C ARG A 147 26.71 -11.96 -17.50
N PHE A 148 26.69 -12.06 -16.17
CA PHE A 148 25.53 -12.46 -15.38
C PHE A 148 24.90 -11.29 -14.61
N PRO A 149 23.60 -11.36 -14.27
CA PRO A 149 22.99 -10.40 -13.36
C PRO A 149 23.65 -10.47 -11.98
N THR A 150 23.84 -9.33 -11.33
CA THR A 150 24.36 -9.32 -9.95
C THR A 150 23.28 -9.77 -8.96
N PHE A 151 23.68 -10.49 -7.91
CA PHE A 151 22.78 -10.88 -6.82
C PHE A 151 22.10 -9.67 -6.17
N SER A 152 22.81 -8.54 -6.06
CA SER A 152 22.25 -7.28 -5.54
C SER A 152 21.09 -6.75 -6.40
N SER A 153 21.20 -6.77 -7.73
CA SER A 153 20.10 -6.38 -8.62
C SER A 153 18.92 -7.36 -8.56
N TYR A 154 19.17 -8.65 -8.35
CA TYR A 154 18.11 -9.65 -8.17
C TYR A 154 17.37 -9.46 -6.83
N LEU A 155 18.11 -9.30 -5.73
CA LEU A 155 17.57 -9.00 -4.41
C LEU A 155 16.74 -7.71 -4.43
N TYR A 156 17.23 -6.65 -5.07
CA TYR A 156 16.50 -5.40 -5.26
C TYR A 156 15.17 -5.61 -6.02
N PHE A 157 15.17 -6.41 -7.08
CA PHE A 157 13.94 -6.76 -7.82
C PHE A 157 12.92 -7.53 -6.97
N LEU A 158 13.35 -8.42 -6.07
CA LEU A 158 12.43 -9.16 -5.19
C LEU A 158 11.60 -8.23 -4.29
N PHE A 159 12.13 -7.07 -3.90
CA PHE A 159 11.42 -6.06 -3.10
C PHE A 159 10.82 -4.89 -3.90
N CYS A 160 11.26 -4.64 -5.15
CA CYS A 160 10.72 -3.57 -6.00
C CYS A 160 9.22 -3.78 -6.34
N PRO A 161 8.36 -2.74 -6.39
CA PRO A 161 6.96 -2.83 -6.79
C PRO A 161 6.80 -2.99 -8.33
N THR A 162 7.42 -4.02 -8.88
CA THR A 162 7.32 -4.43 -10.28
C THR A 162 7.40 -5.94 -10.38
N LEU A 163 6.70 -6.49 -11.37
CA LEU A 163 6.75 -7.91 -11.72
C LEU A 163 7.59 -8.16 -12.98
N ILE A 164 8.26 -7.13 -13.51
CA ILE A 164 9.15 -7.21 -14.69
C ILE A 164 10.60 -7.02 -14.24
N TYR A 165 11.46 -8.01 -14.47
CA TYR A 165 12.89 -7.94 -14.18
C TYR A 165 13.65 -7.05 -15.20
N ARG A 166 14.57 -6.22 -14.72
CA ARG A 166 15.56 -5.49 -15.54
C ARG A 166 16.86 -5.35 -14.73
N GLU A 167 18.02 -5.45 -15.38
CA GLU A 167 19.34 -5.18 -14.73
C GLU A 167 19.42 -3.75 -14.19
N SER A 168 18.83 -2.80 -14.93
CA SER A 168 18.66 -1.40 -14.53
C SER A 168 17.22 -0.96 -14.80
N TYR A 169 16.63 -0.26 -13.82
CA TYR A 169 15.30 0.32 -13.95
C TYR A 169 15.42 1.80 -14.34
N PRO A 170 14.63 2.28 -15.32
CA PRO A 170 14.67 3.69 -15.72
C PRO A 170 14.31 4.60 -14.54
N ARG A 171 15.13 5.63 -14.34
CA ARG A 171 14.90 6.74 -13.42
C ARG A 171 14.63 7.98 -14.30
N THR A 172 13.70 8.83 -13.88
CA THR A 172 12.91 9.70 -14.78
C THR A 172 13.72 10.76 -15.55
N GLN A 173 13.58 10.81 -16.89
CA GLN A 173 13.81 11.99 -17.75
C GLN A 173 12.94 11.90 -19.03
N THR A 174 11.95 12.77 -19.19
CA THR A 174 11.26 13.04 -20.48
C THR A 174 10.75 14.48 -20.55
N ASN A 175 10.71 15.01 -21.78
CA ASN A 175 10.12 16.30 -22.13
C ASN A 175 8.84 16.10 -22.99
N VAL A 176 7.91 17.05 -23.14
CA VAL A 176 7.78 18.40 -22.56
C VAL A 176 8.11 18.41 -21.06
N PRO A 177 8.96 19.32 -20.54
CA PRO A 177 9.35 19.27 -19.15
C PRO A 177 8.10 19.38 -18.28
N PHE A 178 8.01 18.53 -17.25
CA PHE A 178 7.07 18.67 -16.15
C PHE A 178 7.33 20.02 -15.48
N SER A 179 6.74 21.06 -16.06
CA SER A 179 7.03 22.43 -15.67
C SER A 179 6.41 22.63 -14.31
N LYS A 180 7.17 23.26 -13.40
CA LYS A 180 6.68 23.62 -12.06
C LYS A 180 5.34 24.36 -12.17
N ARG A 181 5.13 25.14 -13.24
CA ARG A 181 3.86 25.82 -13.57
C ARG A 181 2.71 24.84 -13.81
N THR A 182 2.90 23.81 -14.65
CA THR A 182 1.85 22.83 -15.01
C THR A 182 1.43 21.97 -13.82
N MET A 183 2.39 21.50 -13.02
CA MET A 183 2.09 20.77 -11.78
C MET A 183 1.27 21.64 -10.80
N VAL A 184 1.70 22.89 -10.60
CA VAL A 184 1.02 23.82 -9.70
C VAL A 184 -0.42 24.10 -10.17
N LEU A 185 -0.64 24.30 -11.46
CA LEU A 185 -1.99 24.47 -12.03
C LEU A 185 -2.87 23.23 -11.84
N ALA A 186 -2.32 22.02 -12.05
CA ALA A 186 -3.06 20.77 -11.84
C ALA A 186 -3.49 20.59 -10.37
N ILE A 187 -2.59 20.90 -9.42
CA ILE A 187 -2.91 20.90 -7.98
C ILE A 187 -4.04 21.90 -7.69
N PHE A 188 -3.95 23.13 -8.19
CA PHE A 188 -4.98 24.16 -7.97
C PHE A 188 -6.37 23.73 -8.47
N HIS A 189 -6.48 23.11 -9.65
CA HIS A 189 -7.76 22.61 -10.15
C HIS A 189 -8.33 21.43 -9.34
N SER A 190 -7.47 20.61 -8.71
CA SER A 190 -7.89 19.47 -7.89
C SER A 190 -8.35 19.83 -6.47
N ILE A 191 -8.15 21.07 -6.00
CA ILE A 191 -8.55 21.52 -4.64
C ILE A 191 -10.05 21.36 -4.41
N LEU A 192 -10.88 21.87 -5.33
CA LEU A 192 -12.34 21.87 -5.18
C LEU A 192 -12.97 20.46 -5.10
N PRO A 193 -12.67 19.50 -6.01
CA PRO A 193 -13.19 18.14 -5.88
C PRO A 193 -12.63 17.43 -4.64
N GLY A 194 -11.37 17.67 -4.25
CA GLY A 194 -10.78 17.08 -3.05
C GLY A 194 -11.48 17.51 -1.76
N ILE A 195 -11.78 18.81 -1.60
CA ILE A 195 -12.48 19.26 -0.38
C ILE A 195 -13.94 18.77 -0.34
N MET A 196 -14.61 18.67 -1.50
CA MET A 196 -15.94 18.06 -1.56
C MET A 196 -15.89 16.60 -1.07
N LEU A 197 -14.99 15.78 -1.61
CA LEU A 197 -14.82 14.39 -1.18
C LEU A 197 -14.61 14.28 0.35
N LEU A 198 -13.71 15.10 0.91
CA LEU A 198 -13.43 15.12 2.35
C LEU A 198 -14.69 15.40 3.18
N LEU A 199 -15.47 16.43 2.84
CA LEU A 199 -16.68 16.81 3.56
C LEU A 199 -17.78 15.74 3.46
N LEU A 200 -17.93 15.10 2.31
CA LEU A 200 -18.93 14.06 2.09
C LEU A 200 -18.58 12.77 2.82
N CYS A 201 -17.32 12.31 2.77
CA CYS A 201 -16.86 11.16 3.54
C CYS A 201 -16.95 11.40 5.05
N PHE A 202 -16.56 12.60 5.52
CA PHE A 202 -16.75 13.01 6.91
C PHE A 202 -18.22 12.89 7.33
N PHE A 203 -19.13 13.46 6.55
CA PHE A 203 -20.54 13.51 6.91
C PHE A 203 -21.24 12.15 6.81
N ALA A 204 -20.92 11.34 5.79
CA ALA A 204 -21.47 10.01 5.64
C ALA A 204 -20.98 9.07 6.76
N PHE A 205 -19.69 9.10 7.10
CA PHE A 205 -19.12 8.19 8.09
C PHE A 205 -19.27 8.70 9.54
N LEU A 206 -18.73 9.89 9.86
CA LEU A 206 -18.70 10.36 11.25
C LEU A 206 -20.03 10.93 11.74
N HIS A 207 -20.79 11.60 10.87
CA HIS A 207 -22.10 12.08 11.25
C HIS A 207 -23.15 10.98 11.07
N CYS A 208 -23.42 10.51 9.85
CA CYS A 208 -24.54 9.61 9.61
C CYS A 208 -24.29 8.20 10.16
N TRP A 209 -23.22 7.50 9.76
CA TRP A 209 -22.98 6.11 10.15
C TRP A 209 -22.74 5.92 11.65
N LEU A 210 -21.87 6.74 12.28
CA LEU A 210 -21.62 6.61 13.73
C LEU A 210 -22.81 7.02 14.61
N ASN A 211 -23.56 8.08 14.30
CA ASN A 211 -24.79 8.39 15.06
C ASN A 211 -25.86 7.34 14.86
N LEU A 212 -25.96 6.78 13.65
CA LEU A 212 -26.89 5.71 13.37
C LEU A 212 -26.57 4.50 14.24
N PHE A 213 -25.33 3.98 14.23
CA PHE A 213 -24.89 2.94 15.18
C PHE A 213 -25.12 3.33 16.65
N GLY A 214 -24.88 4.59 17.02
CA GLY A 214 -25.14 5.11 18.35
C GLY A 214 -26.62 5.06 18.75
N GLU A 215 -27.56 5.22 17.83
CA GLU A 215 -29.00 5.07 18.11
C GLU A 215 -29.37 3.61 18.41
N LEU A 216 -28.99 2.64 17.57
CA LEU A 216 -29.45 1.24 17.77
C LEU A 216 -28.71 0.53 18.88
N LEU A 217 -27.43 0.88 19.12
CA LEU A 217 -26.69 0.45 20.31
C LEU A 217 -27.09 1.24 21.58
N ARG A 218 -27.99 2.22 21.47
CA ARG A 218 -28.42 3.15 22.54
C ARG A 218 -27.24 3.82 23.26
N PHE A 219 -26.18 4.09 22.52
CA PHE A 219 -24.98 4.76 23.02
C PHE A 219 -25.25 6.27 23.20
N ALA A 220 -25.09 6.73 24.44
CA ALA A 220 -25.45 8.10 24.83
C ALA A 220 -24.36 9.14 24.50
N ASP A 221 -23.08 8.75 24.47
CA ASP A 221 -22.00 9.67 24.11
C ASP A 221 -21.86 9.75 22.58
N ARG A 222 -22.45 10.78 22.00
CA ARG A 222 -22.49 10.99 20.54
C ARG A 222 -21.49 12.04 20.05
N MET A 223 -20.53 12.43 20.90
CA MET A 223 -19.48 13.37 20.52
C MET A 223 -18.38 12.71 19.68
N PHE A 224 -18.75 12.13 18.53
CA PHE A 224 -17.80 11.51 17.59
C PHE A 224 -16.90 12.55 16.90
N TYR A 225 -17.34 13.80 16.86
CA TYR A 225 -16.60 14.97 16.42
C TYR A 225 -17.09 16.21 17.17
N LYS A 226 -16.33 17.31 17.10
CA LYS A 226 -16.71 18.66 17.56
C LYS A 226 -16.58 19.64 16.39
N ASP A 227 -16.76 20.94 16.64
CA ASP A 227 -16.70 22.02 15.64
C ASP A 227 -15.30 22.24 15.06
N TRP A 228 -14.74 21.21 14.41
CA TRP A 228 -13.37 21.19 13.89
C TRP A 228 -13.16 22.27 12.82
N TRP A 229 -14.23 22.65 12.11
CA TRP A 229 -14.26 23.75 11.13
C TRP A 229 -13.90 25.11 11.73
N ASN A 230 -14.14 25.30 13.04
CA ASN A 230 -13.76 26.50 13.80
C ASN A 230 -12.35 26.40 14.41
N SER A 231 -11.58 25.34 14.16
CA SER A 231 -10.25 25.14 14.75
C SER A 231 -9.24 26.19 14.28
N THR A 232 -8.54 26.81 15.22
CA THR A 232 -7.42 27.74 14.96
C THR A 232 -6.04 27.07 15.02
N SER A 233 -5.94 25.86 15.59
CA SER A 233 -4.72 25.06 15.65
C SER A 233 -4.92 23.69 15.00
N PHE A 234 -3.86 23.14 14.40
CA PHE A 234 -3.87 21.76 13.89
C PHE A 234 -4.01 20.74 15.01
N ALA A 235 -3.45 21.03 16.19
CA ALA A 235 -3.60 20.19 17.36
C ALA A 235 -5.06 20.09 17.83
N ASN A 236 -5.85 21.18 17.74
CA ASN A 236 -7.29 21.13 18.00
C ASN A 236 -8.07 20.45 16.87
N TYR A 237 -7.69 20.67 15.60
CA TYR A 237 -8.30 19.99 14.46
C TYR A 237 -8.20 18.46 14.60
N TYR A 238 -7.01 17.90 14.86
CA TYR A 238 -6.85 16.45 15.05
C TYR A 238 -7.63 15.90 16.26
N ARG A 239 -7.79 16.68 17.33
CA ARG A 239 -8.62 16.32 18.49
C ARG A 239 -10.13 16.33 18.22
N THR A 240 -10.59 17.15 17.27
CA THR A 240 -12.02 17.44 17.08
C THR A 240 -12.62 16.88 15.81
N TRP A 241 -11.79 16.54 14.82
CA TRP A 241 -12.19 15.94 13.54
C TRP A 241 -12.81 14.55 13.72
N ASN A 242 -12.10 13.64 14.40
CA ASN A 242 -12.55 12.27 14.68
C ASN A 242 -12.16 11.91 16.10
N ILE A 243 -13.05 12.17 17.06
CA ILE A 243 -12.80 11.97 18.49
C ILE A 243 -12.62 10.48 18.80
N VAL A 244 -13.33 9.58 18.10
CA VAL A 244 -13.23 8.12 18.33
C VAL A 244 -11.81 7.62 18.06
N VAL A 245 -11.25 7.95 16.90
CA VAL A 245 -9.88 7.55 16.52
C VAL A 245 -8.84 8.35 17.32
N HIS A 246 -9.08 9.65 17.55
CA HIS A 246 -8.20 10.48 18.36
C HIS A 246 -8.05 9.93 19.79
N ASP A 247 -9.15 9.63 20.48
CA ASP A 247 -9.10 9.20 21.87
C ASP A 247 -8.51 7.80 21.99
N TRP A 248 -8.82 6.88 21.07
CA TRP A 248 -8.13 5.59 21.00
C TRP A 248 -6.61 5.77 20.88
N LEU A 249 -6.16 6.63 19.96
CA LEU A 249 -4.74 6.98 19.81
C LEU A 249 -4.16 7.73 21.01
N TYR A 250 -4.95 8.53 21.73
CA TYR A 250 -4.50 9.30 22.90
C TYR A 250 -4.34 8.42 24.15
N TYR A 251 -5.31 7.56 24.44
CA TYR A 251 -5.27 6.69 25.62
C TYR A 251 -4.33 5.49 25.38
N TYR A 252 -4.49 4.73 24.30
CA TYR A 252 -3.70 3.51 24.09
C TYR A 252 -2.40 3.71 23.32
N GLY A 253 -2.32 4.74 22.46
CA GLY A 253 -1.08 5.13 21.80
C GLY A 253 -0.22 6.03 22.71
N TYR A 254 -0.68 7.26 22.92
CA TYR A 254 0.10 8.32 23.56
C TYR A 254 0.32 8.09 25.06
N ARG A 255 -0.74 7.85 25.85
CA ARG A 255 -0.61 7.71 27.32
C ARG A 255 0.12 6.44 27.72
N ASP A 256 -0.06 5.32 27.03
CA ASP A 256 0.61 4.07 27.39
C ASP A 256 2.09 4.08 26.95
N PHE A 257 2.42 4.63 25.77
CA PHE A 257 3.82 4.93 25.44
C PHE A 257 4.44 5.90 26.46
N LEU A 258 3.67 6.90 26.91
CA LEU A 258 4.13 7.83 27.95
C LEU A 258 4.30 7.14 29.31
N TRP A 259 3.49 6.14 29.65
CA TRP A 259 3.65 5.34 30.88
C TRP A 259 4.87 4.43 30.79
N LEU A 260 5.02 3.67 29.70
CA LEU A 260 6.19 2.81 29.42
C LEU A 260 7.51 3.59 29.42
N SER A 261 7.50 4.83 28.91
CA SER A 261 8.66 5.73 28.95
C SER A 261 8.85 6.46 30.29
N ASN A 262 8.19 6.03 31.37
CA ASN A 262 8.20 6.66 32.71
C ASN A 262 7.94 8.17 32.66
N ARG A 263 7.04 8.59 31.77
CA ARG A 263 6.61 9.96 31.46
C ARG A 263 7.71 10.90 30.93
N LYS A 264 8.88 10.37 30.56
CA LYS A 264 10.05 11.16 30.14
C LYS A 264 9.95 11.68 28.70
N PHE A 265 9.37 10.93 27.77
CA PHE A 265 9.45 11.23 26.32
C PHE A 265 8.10 11.59 25.68
N ARG A 266 7.48 12.70 26.14
CA ARG A 266 6.19 13.21 25.61
C ARG A 266 6.21 13.48 24.11
N THR A 267 7.27 14.09 23.58
CA THR A 267 7.39 14.38 22.14
C THR A 267 7.48 13.08 21.32
N ALA A 268 8.23 12.09 21.78
CA ALA A 268 8.32 10.79 21.10
C ALA A 268 6.98 10.05 21.13
N ALA A 269 6.24 10.10 22.25
CA ALA A 269 4.89 9.54 22.37
C ALA A 269 3.91 10.18 21.38
N MET A 270 4.01 11.50 21.17
CA MET A 270 3.17 12.21 20.20
C MET A 270 3.55 11.83 18.76
N LEU A 271 4.84 11.82 18.44
CA LEU A 271 5.34 11.46 17.12
C LEU A 271 5.01 10.02 16.74
N SER A 272 5.11 9.06 17.67
CA SER A 272 4.77 7.66 17.41
C SER A 272 3.31 7.50 16.99
N VAL A 273 2.38 8.22 17.64
CA VAL A 273 0.96 8.26 17.28
C VAL A 273 0.72 8.85 15.89
N PHE A 274 1.39 9.95 15.54
CA PHE A 274 1.29 10.53 14.19
C PHE A 274 1.82 9.57 13.11
N ILE A 275 2.94 8.89 13.36
CA ILE A 275 3.53 7.92 12.43
C ILE A 275 2.60 6.71 12.25
N VAL A 276 2.08 6.13 13.33
CA VAL A 276 1.13 5.00 13.28
C VAL A 276 -0.12 5.38 12.48
N SER A 277 -0.69 6.56 12.74
CA SER A 277 -1.84 7.07 11.98
C SER A 277 -1.51 7.22 10.49
N ALA A 278 -0.36 7.82 10.14
CA ALA A 278 0.06 8.01 8.76
C ALA A 278 0.25 6.68 8.00
N VAL A 279 0.84 5.66 8.64
CA VAL A 279 1.01 4.32 8.03
C VAL A 279 -0.34 3.66 7.75
N VAL A 280 -1.30 3.74 8.68
CA VAL A 280 -2.63 3.12 8.52
C VAL A 280 -3.43 3.79 7.39
N HIS A 281 -3.38 5.11 7.28
CA HIS A 281 -4.04 5.82 6.18
C HIS A 281 -3.42 5.49 4.82
N GLU A 282 -2.09 5.41 4.73
CA GLU A 282 -1.41 4.98 3.49
C GLU A 282 -1.76 3.53 3.12
N TYR A 283 -1.76 2.62 4.09
CA TYR A 283 -2.15 1.23 3.87
C TYR A 283 -3.57 1.11 3.32
N ALA A 284 -4.53 1.87 3.88
CA ALA A 284 -5.91 1.88 3.39
C ALA A 284 -6.02 2.36 1.94
N LEU A 285 -5.32 3.43 1.56
CA LEU A 285 -5.32 3.95 0.19
C LEU A 285 -4.58 3.02 -0.78
N ALA A 286 -3.43 2.48 -0.38
CA ALA A 286 -2.64 1.58 -1.23
C ALA A 286 -3.37 0.26 -1.54
N MET A 287 -4.08 -0.30 -0.55
CA MET A 287 -4.95 -1.46 -0.76
C MET A 287 -6.22 -1.11 -1.55
N GLY A 288 -6.79 0.09 -1.36
CA GLY A 288 -7.99 0.54 -2.06
C GLY A 288 -7.77 0.83 -3.55
N PHE A 289 -6.64 1.43 -3.92
CA PHE A 289 -6.28 1.69 -5.32
C PHE A 289 -5.46 0.58 -5.97
N GLY A 290 -4.95 -0.40 -5.21
CA GLY A 290 -4.14 -1.50 -5.75
C GLY A 290 -2.70 -1.12 -6.14
N PHE A 291 -2.26 0.10 -5.82
CA PHE A 291 -0.88 0.56 -6.01
C PHE A 291 -0.40 1.35 -4.78
N PHE A 292 0.89 1.21 -4.44
CA PHE A 292 1.49 1.92 -3.30
C PHE A 292 2.16 3.22 -3.76
N TYR A 293 1.70 4.36 -3.23
CA TYR A 293 2.20 5.68 -3.62
C TYR A 293 2.13 6.68 -2.43
N PRO A 294 3.23 6.85 -1.67
CA PRO A 294 3.20 7.32 -0.28
C PRO A 294 2.96 8.82 -0.03
N VAL A 295 2.07 9.46 -0.79
CA VAL A 295 1.72 10.89 -0.65
C VAL A 295 0.93 11.15 0.63
N MET A 296 0.01 10.26 1.02
CA MET A 296 -0.76 10.39 2.26
C MET A 296 0.15 10.26 3.48
N PHE A 297 1.04 9.26 3.50
CA PHE A 297 2.04 9.09 4.56
C PHE A 297 2.89 10.37 4.76
N LEU A 298 3.44 10.93 3.68
CA LEU A 298 4.29 12.11 3.75
C LEU A 298 3.52 13.37 4.19
N LEU A 299 2.28 13.56 3.73
CA LEU A 299 1.47 14.70 4.16
C LEU A 299 1.18 14.65 5.67
N PHE A 300 0.86 13.47 6.20
CA PHE A 300 0.56 13.32 7.64
C PHE A 300 1.81 13.32 8.51
N ALA A 301 2.85 12.55 8.16
CA ALA A 301 4.03 12.39 8.98
C ALA A 301 4.96 13.62 8.97
N VAL A 302 5.02 14.38 7.88
CA VAL A 302 5.88 15.58 7.77
C VAL A 302 5.08 16.85 8.04
N PHE A 303 4.08 17.15 7.20
CA PHE A 303 3.34 18.41 7.32
C PHE A 303 2.39 18.40 8.53
N GLY A 304 1.69 17.29 8.80
CA GLY A 304 0.84 17.15 9.98
C GLY A 304 1.60 17.37 11.29
N VAL A 305 2.80 16.77 11.42
CA VAL A 305 3.69 16.96 12.58
C VAL A 305 4.22 18.40 12.65
N ALA A 306 4.72 18.95 11.54
CA ALA A 306 5.25 20.32 11.51
C ALA A 306 4.17 21.35 11.90
N PHE A 307 2.98 21.28 11.29
CA PHE A 307 1.87 22.16 11.62
C PHE A 307 1.37 21.98 13.05
N ASN A 308 1.40 20.76 13.59
CA ASN A 308 1.04 20.51 14.99
C ASN A 308 2.00 21.19 15.98
N PHE A 309 3.29 21.39 15.64
CA PHE A 309 4.25 22.14 16.47
C PHE A 309 4.35 23.63 16.14
N THR A 310 4.03 24.06 14.91
CA THR A 310 4.06 25.48 14.50
C THR A 310 2.76 26.20 14.87
N MET A 311 1.61 25.57 14.65
CA MET A 311 0.27 26.12 14.93
C MET A 311 -0.27 25.53 16.23
N ASN A 312 0.40 25.87 17.34
CA ASN A 312 0.01 25.46 18.70
C ASN A 312 -1.21 26.23 19.22
N ASP A 313 -1.92 25.63 20.18
CA ASP A 313 -3.12 26.19 20.85
C ASP A 313 -2.93 27.55 21.54
N LYS A 314 -1.68 28.01 21.70
CA LYS A 314 -1.33 29.33 22.25
C LYS A 314 -1.69 30.50 21.33
N ARG A 315 -2.05 30.28 20.05
CA ARG A 315 -2.32 31.34 19.06
C ARG A 315 -3.73 31.24 18.48
N GLN A 316 -4.73 31.66 19.25
CA GLN A 316 -6.15 31.60 18.87
C GLN A 316 -6.58 32.84 18.06
N SER A 317 -6.03 33.01 16.86
CA SER A 317 -6.45 34.07 15.92
C SER A 317 -7.35 33.52 14.81
N PRO A 318 -8.39 34.25 14.35
CA PRO A 318 -9.17 33.87 13.16
C PRO A 318 -8.30 33.65 11.91
N VAL A 319 -7.18 34.36 11.80
CA VAL A 319 -6.20 34.18 10.71
C VAL A 319 -5.63 32.76 10.71
N CYS A 320 -5.46 32.13 11.88
CA CYS A 320 -4.97 30.76 11.98
C CYS A 320 -6.01 29.73 11.53
N ASN A 321 -7.31 30.01 11.65
CA ASN A 321 -8.37 29.19 11.05
C ASN A 321 -8.36 29.29 9.51
N ILE A 322 -8.19 30.50 8.96
CA ILE A 322 -8.03 30.70 7.50
C ILE A 322 -6.80 29.93 6.98
N ILE A 323 -5.65 30.02 7.66
CA ILE A 323 -4.44 29.26 7.30
C ILE A 323 -4.69 27.74 7.36
N MET A 324 -5.37 27.25 8.41
CA MET A 324 -5.74 25.84 8.56
C MET A 324 -6.58 25.35 7.38
N TRP A 325 -7.62 26.10 6.99
CA TRP A 325 -8.46 25.79 5.83
C TRP A 325 -7.69 25.82 4.50
N VAL A 326 -6.83 26.82 4.28
CA VAL A 326 -5.97 26.88 3.09
C VAL A 326 -5.03 25.67 3.02
N CYS A 327 -4.46 25.25 4.14
CA CYS A 327 -3.63 24.05 4.23
C CYS A 327 -4.42 22.76 3.99
N LEU A 328 -5.66 22.63 4.49
CA LEU A 328 -6.53 21.50 4.17
C LEU A 328 -6.91 21.46 2.68
N PHE A 329 -7.26 22.60 2.10
CA PHE A 329 -7.63 22.73 0.69
C PHE A 329 -6.47 22.32 -0.22
N ILE A 330 -5.27 22.86 0.01
CA ILE A 330 -4.06 22.49 -0.74
C ILE A 330 -3.72 21.01 -0.49
N GLY A 331 -3.81 20.51 0.75
CA GLY A 331 -3.53 19.12 1.09
C GLY A 331 -4.43 18.13 0.34
N GLN A 332 -5.74 18.37 0.34
CA GLN A 332 -6.72 17.57 -0.41
C GLN A 332 -6.53 17.69 -1.93
N GLY A 333 -6.23 18.89 -2.43
CA GLY A 333 -5.90 19.11 -3.84
C GLY A 333 -4.66 18.33 -4.28
N VAL A 334 -3.59 18.34 -3.49
CA VAL A 334 -2.36 17.56 -3.74
C VAL A 334 -2.65 16.06 -3.70
N GLN A 335 -3.41 15.57 -2.72
CA GLN A 335 -3.78 14.16 -2.63
C GLN A 335 -4.55 13.70 -3.87
N VAL A 336 -5.69 14.33 -4.16
CA VAL A 336 -6.52 13.93 -5.31
C VAL A 336 -5.78 14.11 -6.63
N CYS A 337 -5.03 15.21 -6.82
CA CYS A 337 -4.23 15.42 -8.02
C CYS A 337 -3.23 14.28 -8.24
N LEU A 338 -2.40 13.96 -7.23
CA LEU A 338 -1.30 13.02 -7.40
C LEU A 338 -1.76 11.55 -7.43
N TYR A 339 -2.74 11.14 -6.59
CA TYR A 339 -3.29 9.78 -6.67
C TYR A 339 -4.06 9.55 -7.97
N CYS A 340 -4.86 10.53 -8.45
CA CYS A 340 -5.51 10.39 -9.75
C CYS A 340 -4.50 10.41 -10.91
N GLN A 341 -3.45 11.24 -10.86
CA GLN A 341 -2.39 11.23 -11.88
C GLN A 341 -1.66 9.90 -11.93
N GLU A 342 -1.30 9.30 -10.79
CA GLU A 342 -0.65 7.98 -10.74
C GLU A 342 -1.58 6.88 -11.26
N TRP A 343 -2.85 6.88 -10.86
CA TRP A 343 -3.87 5.95 -11.38
C TRP A 343 -4.07 6.07 -12.89
N TYR A 344 -4.25 7.30 -13.40
CA TYR A 344 -4.37 7.54 -14.84
C TYR A 344 -3.06 7.24 -15.59
N ALA A 345 -1.88 7.46 -14.99
CA ALA A 345 -0.61 7.05 -15.58
C ALA A 345 -0.51 5.53 -15.73
N GLN A 346 -1.00 4.76 -14.76
CA GLN A 346 -1.06 3.29 -14.85
C GLN A 346 -2.08 2.80 -15.90
N ILE A 347 -3.12 3.59 -16.23
CA ILE A 347 -4.12 3.31 -17.27
C ILE A 347 -3.64 3.72 -18.67
N TYR A 348 -3.08 4.93 -18.84
CA TYR A 348 -2.66 5.48 -20.13
C TYR A 348 -1.25 5.05 -20.56
N CYS A 349 -0.38 4.64 -19.62
CA CYS A 349 0.84 3.89 -19.89
C CYS A 349 0.70 2.45 -19.39
N PRO A 350 -0.22 1.65 -19.96
CA PRO A 350 -0.48 0.29 -19.49
C PRO A 350 0.77 -0.57 -19.70
N ARG A 351 1.21 -1.26 -18.65
CA ARG A 351 2.38 -2.15 -18.71
C ARG A 351 2.07 -3.47 -19.42
N THR A 352 1.99 -3.44 -20.75
CA THR A 352 2.59 -4.41 -21.69
C THR A 352 2.36 -3.95 -23.13
N GLY A 353 3.32 -4.18 -24.02
CA GLY A 353 3.35 -3.51 -25.33
C GLY A 353 2.23 -3.90 -26.31
N VAL A 354 1.25 -3.02 -26.48
CA VAL A 354 0.54 -2.83 -27.74
C VAL A 354 1.17 -1.63 -28.45
N ARG A 355 1.53 -1.80 -29.73
CA ARG A 355 2.16 -0.75 -30.55
C ARG A 355 1.10 0.13 -31.20
N THR A 356 1.17 1.45 -30.99
CA THR A 356 0.52 2.49 -31.79
C THR A 356 1.42 3.73 -31.82
N PRO A 357 1.36 4.55 -32.88
CA PRO A 357 2.40 4.55 -33.89
C PRO A 357 3.64 5.33 -33.48
N THR A 358 4.77 4.86 -34.01
CA THR A 358 6.05 5.58 -34.03
C THR A 358 5.88 7.01 -34.51
N PHE A 359 6.35 7.97 -33.70
CA PHE A 359 6.90 9.19 -34.27
C PHE A 359 8.38 9.30 -33.88
N ASP A 360 9.15 9.65 -34.89
CA ASP A 360 10.58 9.46 -35.01
C ASP A 360 11.34 10.73 -34.59
N ARG A 361 12.68 10.66 -34.64
CA ARG A 361 13.67 11.77 -34.54
C ARG A 361 14.07 12.17 -33.12
N ASP A 362 15.35 12.22 -32.76
CA ASP A 362 16.56 12.56 -33.54
C ASP A 362 16.43 13.88 -34.31
N LEU A 363 16.34 15.01 -33.59
CA LEU A 363 17.04 16.26 -33.96
C LEU A 363 17.06 17.27 -32.80
N CYS A 364 18.20 17.96 -32.66
CA CYS A 364 18.48 19.15 -31.83
C CYS A 364 18.49 18.92 -30.29
N LEU A 365 19.41 19.48 -29.49
CA LEU A 365 19.92 20.88 -29.38
C LEU A 365 18.85 21.90 -28.97
#